data_AF-A0A914PLS6-F1
#
_entry.id   AF-A0A914PLS6-F1
#
_cell.length_a   1.000
_cell.length_b   1.000
_cell.length_c   1.000
_cell.angle_alpha   90.00
_cell.angle_beta   90.00
_cell.angle_gamma   90.00
#
_symmetry.space_group_name_H-M   'P 1'
#
loop_
_entity.id
_entity.type
_entity.pdbx_description
1 polymer ?
#
loop_
_entity_poly.entity_id
_entity_poly.type
_entity_poly.pdbx_seq_one_letter_code
_entity_poly.pdbx_strand_id
1 'polypeptide(L)'
;MANLKIFIFSVFIFVAVKGLNNGLVRTPPMGWMSWTKFYCEIDCIKHPKACINEDLYASQADRMANDGYKDVGYEYIHIDGYCWMSMQRDQAGRLTPNATRFPHGIKWLANHVRSIFVEILIFLST
;
A
#
# COMPACT_ATOMS: atom_id res chain seq x y z
N MET A 1 13.95 44.30 -51.91
CA MET A 1 13.20 43.28 -51.15
C MET A 1 14.17 42.61 -50.18
N ALA A 2 14.18 43.03 -48.92
CA ALA A 2 15.11 42.52 -47.89
C ALA A 2 14.42 41.44 -47.07
N ASN A 3 14.99 40.23 -47.05
CA ASN A 3 14.47 39.08 -46.31
C ASN A 3 14.94 39.14 -44.85
N LEU A 4 14.05 39.56 -43.95
CA LEU A 4 14.27 39.56 -42.51
C LEU A 4 14.09 38.14 -41.96
N LYS A 5 15.20 37.47 -41.61
CA LYS A 5 15.17 36.15 -40.95
C LYS A 5 14.96 36.34 -39.45
N ILE A 6 13.73 36.11 -38.99
CA ILE A 6 13.37 36.10 -37.57
C ILE A 6 13.87 34.78 -36.96
N PHE A 7 14.90 34.85 -36.12
CA PHE A 7 15.33 33.71 -35.29
C PHE A 7 14.45 33.67 -34.03
N ILE A 8 13.54 32.69 -33.97
CA ILE A 8 12.75 32.41 -32.77
C ILE A 8 13.63 31.63 -31.79
N PHE A 9 14.14 32.29 -30.75
CA PHE A 9 14.87 31.63 -29.67
C PHE A 9 13.83 31.06 -28.68
N SER A 10 13.55 29.76 -28.79
CA SER A 10 12.67 29.06 -27.85
C SER A 10 13.39 28.90 -26.51
N VAL A 11 12.93 29.63 -25.49
CA VAL A 11 13.41 29.49 -24.11
C VAL A 11 12.66 28.31 -23.47
N PHE A 12 13.34 27.17 -23.33
CA PHE A 12 12.84 26.05 -22.54
C PHE A 12 12.96 26.40 -21.05
N ILE A 13 11.83 26.70 -20.41
CA ILE A 13 11.74 26.84 -18.95
C ILE A 13 11.82 25.42 -18.37
N PHE A 14 12.96 25.05 -17.81
CA PHE A 14 13.10 23.83 -17.00
C PHE A 14 12.42 24.07 -15.65
N VAL A 15 11.19 23.57 -15.49
CA VAL A 15 10.54 23.51 -14.19
C VAL A 15 11.18 22.38 -13.40
N ALA A 16 12.03 22.72 -12.42
CA ALA A 16 12.61 21.73 -11.52
C ALA A 16 11.54 21.26 -10.52
N VAL A 17 11.11 20.00 -10.65
CA VAL A 17 10.21 19.36 -9.69
C VAL A 17 11.00 19.01 -8.44
N LYS A 18 10.61 19.56 -7.28
CA LYS A 18 11.14 19.14 -5.98
C LYS A 18 10.28 18.00 -5.42
N GLY A 19 10.80 16.78 -5.46
CA GLY A 19 10.21 15.63 -4.78
C GLY A 19 10.50 15.66 -3.27
N LEU A 20 9.64 14.99 -2.49
CA LEU A 20 9.88 14.78 -1.06
C LEU A 20 11.11 13.87 -0.87
N ASN A 21 12.19 14.41 -0.30
CA ASN A 21 13.40 13.65 -0.02
C ASN A 21 13.41 13.19 1.44
N ASN A 22 12.66 12.12 1.74
CA ASN A 22 12.55 11.51 3.07
C ASN A 22 13.54 10.34 3.28
N GLY A 23 14.41 10.06 2.31
CA GLY A 23 15.39 8.97 2.38
C GLY A 23 14.85 7.57 2.08
N LEU A 24 13.54 7.40 1.89
CA LEU A 24 12.89 6.13 1.58
C LEU A 24 12.78 5.89 0.07
N VAL A 25 12.49 4.64 -0.32
CA VAL A 25 12.22 4.23 -1.71
C VAL A 25 13.34 4.65 -2.67
N ARG A 26 14.60 4.46 -2.26
CA ARG A 26 15.78 4.69 -3.12
C ARG A 26 15.86 3.71 -4.28
N THR A 27 15.33 2.51 -4.07
CA THR A 27 15.04 1.51 -5.09
C THR A 27 13.53 1.33 -5.20
N PRO A 28 13.02 0.83 -6.34
CA PRO A 28 11.61 0.49 -6.47
C PRO A 28 11.17 -0.43 -5.31
N PRO A 29 10.05 -0.13 -4.62
CA PRO A 29 9.62 -0.94 -3.49
C PRO A 29 9.04 -2.26 -4.02
N MET A 30 9.50 -3.38 -3.47
CA MET A 30 9.03 -4.70 -3.88
C MET A 30 8.21 -5.33 -2.77
N GLY A 31 6.99 -5.73 -3.09
CA GLY A 31 6.06 -6.24 -2.08
C GLY A 31 4.84 -6.89 -2.70
N TRP A 32 3.88 -7.15 -1.83
CA TRP A 32 2.60 -7.75 -2.19
C TRP A 32 1.46 -6.79 -1.88
N MET A 33 0.41 -6.82 -2.69
CA MET A 33 -0.76 -5.95 -2.57
C MET A 33 -2.05 -6.73 -2.74
N SER A 34 -3.00 -6.56 -1.82
CA SER A 34 -4.24 -7.35 -1.81
C SER A 34 -5.16 -7.10 -3.00
N TRP A 35 -5.22 -5.86 -3.50
CA TRP A 35 -6.20 -5.43 -4.52
C TRP A 35 -6.13 -6.21 -5.83
N THR A 36 -4.93 -6.57 -6.28
CA THR A 36 -4.72 -7.20 -7.59
C THR A 36 -5.35 -8.58 -7.69
N LYS A 37 -5.56 -9.26 -6.56
CA LYS A 37 -6.09 -10.62 -6.50
C LYS A 37 -7.42 -10.73 -5.76
N PHE A 38 -7.56 -10.01 -4.65
CA PHE A 38 -8.68 -10.15 -3.70
C PHE A 38 -9.67 -9.00 -3.79
N TYR A 39 -9.33 -7.91 -4.49
CA TYR A 39 -10.19 -6.74 -4.66
C TYR A 39 -10.77 -6.24 -3.32
N CYS A 40 -12.10 -6.16 -3.24
CA CYS A 40 -12.87 -5.75 -2.07
C CYS A 40 -13.81 -6.87 -1.59
N GLU A 41 -13.32 -8.12 -1.54
CA GLU A 41 -14.13 -9.21 -1.02
C GLU A 41 -14.29 -9.08 0.50
N ILE A 42 -15.52 -8.91 0.98
CA ILE A 42 -15.84 -8.72 2.41
C ILE A 42 -16.68 -9.86 2.98
N ASP A 43 -17.22 -10.74 2.13
CA ASP A 43 -18.02 -11.88 2.55
C ASP A 43 -17.10 -13.02 2.99
N CYS A 44 -16.70 -12.99 4.26
CA CYS A 44 -15.90 -14.04 4.87
C CYS A 44 -16.64 -15.36 5.10
N ILE A 45 -17.97 -15.40 4.98
CA ILE A 45 -18.73 -16.64 5.12
C ILE A 45 -18.66 -17.42 3.81
N LYS A 46 -18.89 -16.73 2.69
CA LYS A 46 -18.85 -17.34 1.35
C LYS A 46 -17.43 -17.54 0.86
N HIS A 47 -16.52 -16.62 1.20
CA HIS A 47 -15.13 -16.60 0.72
C HIS A 47 -14.13 -16.49 1.88
N PRO A 48 -14.05 -17.49 2.79
CA PRO A 48 -13.25 -17.40 4.02
C PRO A 48 -11.74 -17.26 3.79
N LYS A 49 -11.23 -17.70 2.63
CA LYS A 49 -9.81 -17.62 2.25
C LYS A 49 -9.48 -16.46 1.31
N ALA A 50 -10.49 -15.71 0.87
CA ALA A 50 -10.33 -14.63 -0.09
C ALA A 50 -10.91 -13.30 0.41
N CYS A 51 -11.68 -13.31 1.49
CA CYS A 51 -12.14 -12.08 2.10
C CYS A 51 -10.99 -11.32 2.75
N ILE A 52 -11.12 -10.00 2.74
CA ILE A 52 -10.18 -9.08 3.38
C ILE A 52 -10.34 -9.19 4.90
N ASN A 53 -9.52 -10.01 5.53
CA ASN A 53 -9.44 -10.18 6.98
C ASN A 53 -7.98 -10.19 7.46
N GLU A 54 -7.75 -10.10 8.76
CA GLU A 54 -6.40 -10.09 9.31
C GLU A 54 -5.62 -11.40 9.05
N ASP A 55 -6.31 -12.55 9.03
CA ASP A 55 -5.71 -13.86 8.77
C ASP A 55 -5.16 -13.97 7.34
N LEU A 56 -5.82 -13.35 6.35
CA LEU A 56 -5.35 -13.29 4.97
C LEU A 56 -3.99 -12.61 4.90
N TYR A 57 -3.86 -11.44 5.54
CA TYR A 57 -2.60 -10.69 5.53
C TYR A 57 -1.51 -11.39 6.37
N ALA A 58 -1.87 -11.95 7.52
CA ALA A 58 -0.92 -12.69 8.36
C ALA A 58 -0.40 -13.94 7.65
N SER A 59 -1.29 -14.75 7.06
CA SER A 59 -0.91 -15.94 6.31
C SER A 59 -0.11 -15.60 5.04
N GLN A 60 -0.45 -14.54 4.34
CA GLN A 60 0.31 -14.08 3.18
C GLN A 60 1.72 -13.63 3.59
N ALA A 61 1.86 -12.99 4.75
CA ALA A 61 3.16 -12.67 5.33
C ALA A 61 3.95 -13.96 5.58
N ASP A 62 3.40 -14.89 6.34
CA ASP A 62 4.07 -16.15 6.69
C ASP A 62 4.53 -16.90 5.43
N ARG A 63 3.68 -16.95 4.39
CA ARG A 63 4.03 -17.56 3.09
C ARG A 63 5.15 -16.82 2.37
N MET A 64 5.09 -15.50 2.28
CA MET A 64 6.15 -14.72 1.62
C MET A 64 7.52 -14.93 2.29
N ALA A 65 7.54 -15.18 3.60
CA ALA A 65 8.78 -15.42 4.33
C ALA A 65 9.27 -16.85 4.16
N ASN A 66 8.37 -17.83 4.29
CA ASN A 66 8.71 -19.24 4.19
C ASN A 66 9.04 -19.68 2.75
N ASP A 67 8.44 -19.04 1.75
CA ASP A 67 8.62 -19.39 0.34
C ASP A 67 9.81 -18.62 -0.31
N GLY A 68 10.57 -17.85 0.47
CA GLY A 68 11.80 -17.17 0.02
C GLY A 68 11.59 -15.86 -0.74
N TYR A 69 10.37 -15.30 -0.77
CA TYR A 69 10.12 -13.99 -1.41
C TYR A 69 10.86 -12.86 -0.71
N LYS A 70 10.99 -12.95 0.61
CA LYS A 70 11.80 -12.02 1.40
C LYS A 70 13.26 -12.02 0.94
N ASP A 71 13.83 -13.18 0.67
CA ASP A 71 15.25 -13.33 0.30
C ASP A 71 15.57 -12.72 -1.06
N VAL A 72 14.57 -12.62 -1.94
CA VAL A 72 14.69 -11.95 -3.24
C VAL A 72 14.24 -10.48 -3.19
N GLY A 73 13.95 -9.94 -2.00
CA GLY A 73 13.72 -8.52 -1.74
C GLY A 73 12.24 -8.08 -1.64
N TYR A 74 11.27 -9.00 -1.60
CA TYR A 74 9.87 -8.63 -1.32
C TYR A 74 9.68 -8.38 0.18
N GLU A 75 9.67 -7.11 0.57
CA GLU A 75 9.74 -6.67 1.96
C GLU A 75 8.48 -5.98 2.47
N TYR A 76 7.54 -5.63 1.57
CA TYR A 76 6.35 -4.85 1.89
C TYR A 76 5.07 -5.67 1.73
N ILE A 77 4.16 -5.52 2.68
CA ILE A 77 2.77 -5.99 2.57
C ILE A 77 1.84 -4.79 2.56
N HIS A 78 1.05 -4.66 1.50
CA HIS A 78 0.15 -3.54 1.28
C HIS A 78 -1.31 -3.96 1.50
N ILE A 79 -1.93 -3.39 2.53
CA ILE A 79 -3.37 -3.45 2.77
C ILE A 79 -4.02 -2.39 1.90
N ASP A 80 -4.68 -2.83 0.83
CA ASP A 80 -5.31 -1.93 -0.14
C ASP A 80 -6.84 -1.99 -0.06
N GLY A 81 -7.48 -0.89 -0.49
CA GLY A 81 -8.93 -0.74 -0.62
C GLY A 81 -9.59 -0.05 0.58
N TYR A 82 -10.78 0.52 0.34
CA TYR A 82 -11.65 1.06 1.40
C TYR A 82 -12.23 -0.03 2.32
N CYS A 83 -11.88 -1.30 2.04
CA CYS A 83 -12.59 -2.47 2.52
C CYS A 83 -11.98 -3.01 3.81
N TRP A 84 -10.83 -2.52 4.29
CA TRP A 84 -10.28 -2.94 5.59
C TRP A 84 -10.89 -2.14 6.76
N MET A 85 -11.30 -0.90 6.52
CA MET A 85 -11.82 0.01 7.54
C MET A 85 -13.30 -0.25 7.86
N SER A 86 -13.71 0.16 9.05
CA SER A 86 -15.10 0.34 9.43
C SER A 86 -15.70 1.51 8.64
N MET A 87 -17.02 1.45 8.40
CA MET A 87 -17.77 2.56 7.81
C MET A 87 -17.83 3.78 8.74
N GLN A 88 -17.59 3.59 10.04
CA GLN A 88 -17.64 4.64 11.05
C GLN A 88 -16.26 4.85 11.68
N ARG A 89 -15.92 6.13 11.85
CA ARG A 89 -14.77 6.55 12.67
C ARG A 89 -15.13 6.46 14.14
N ASP A 90 -14.11 6.38 14.99
CA ASP A 90 -14.34 6.46 16.43
C ASP A 90 -14.76 7.87 16.87
N GLN A 91 -15.06 8.02 18.16
CA GLN A 91 -15.48 9.31 18.75
C GLN A 91 -14.42 10.42 18.60
N ALA A 92 -13.15 10.06 18.40
CA ALA A 92 -12.06 10.99 18.16
C ALA A 92 -11.78 11.23 16.66
N GLY A 93 -12.62 10.70 15.76
CA GLY A 93 -12.48 10.84 14.31
C GLY A 93 -11.40 9.94 13.69
N ARG A 94 -10.85 8.97 14.44
CA ARG A 94 -9.82 8.05 13.95
C ARG A 94 -10.44 6.94 13.12
N LEU A 95 -9.69 6.50 12.11
CA LEU A 95 -10.05 5.31 11.34
C LEU A 95 -9.96 4.09 12.22
N THR A 96 -10.98 3.24 12.15
CA THR A 96 -11.02 1.96 12.85
C THR A 96 -11.12 0.84 11.83
N PRO A 97 -10.45 -0.30 12.03
CA PRO A 97 -10.66 -1.46 11.18
C PRO A 97 -12.03 -2.09 11.43
N ASN A 98 -12.51 -2.90 10.50
CA ASN A 98 -13.73 -3.66 10.71
C ASN A 98 -13.55 -4.70 11.83
N ALA A 99 -14.27 -4.57 12.95
CA ALA A 99 -14.09 -5.40 14.14
C ALA A 99 -14.35 -6.90 13.92
N THR A 100 -15.19 -7.26 12.94
CA THR A 100 -15.49 -8.67 12.63
C THR A 100 -14.36 -9.32 11.83
N ARG A 101 -13.73 -8.58 10.92
CA ARG A 101 -12.67 -9.10 10.03
C ARG A 101 -11.25 -8.86 10.54
N PHE A 102 -11.10 -7.88 11.44
CA PHE A 102 -9.84 -7.53 12.10
C PHE A 102 -10.06 -7.44 13.62
N PRO A 103 -10.41 -8.54 14.30
CA PRO A 103 -10.69 -8.53 15.74
C PRO A 103 -9.48 -8.13 16.60
N HIS A 104 -8.25 -8.45 16.18
CA HIS A 104 -7.04 -8.00 16.89
C HIS A 104 -6.58 -6.60 16.47
N GLY A 105 -7.13 -6.11 15.35
CA GLY A 105 -6.88 -4.78 14.81
C GLY A 105 -5.53 -4.64 14.09
N ILE A 106 -5.37 -3.49 13.42
CA ILE A 106 -4.21 -3.22 12.55
C ILE A 106 -2.89 -3.19 13.32
N LYS A 107 -2.90 -2.76 14.59
CA LYS A 107 -1.67 -2.73 15.41
C LYS A 107 -1.09 -4.13 15.61
N TRP A 108 -1.95 -5.12 15.88
CA TRP A 108 -1.53 -6.50 16.01
C TRP A 108 -0.96 -7.02 14.69
N LEU A 109 -1.67 -6.81 13.58
CA LEU A 109 -1.21 -7.22 12.25
C LEU A 109 0.13 -6.56 11.88
N ALA A 110 0.29 -5.27 12.14
CA ALA A 110 1.53 -4.55 11.91
C ALA A 110 2.70 -5.11 12.73
N ASN A 111 2.44 -5.55 13.97
CA ASN A 111 3.46 -6.18 14.80
C ASN A 111 3.80 -7.59 14.31
N HIS A 112 2.80 -8.38 13.90
CA HIS A 112 3.00 -9.70 13.29
C HIS A 112 3.88 -9.59 12.04
N VAL A 113 3.48 -8.73 11.10
CA VAL A 113 4.23 -8.49 9.85
C VAL A 113 5.64 -8.00 10.16
N ARG A 114 5.85 -7.07 11.10
CA ARG A 114 7.19 -6.58 11.45
C ARG A 114 8.09 -7.60 12.12
N SER A 115 7.52 -8.67 12.70
CA SER A 115 8.34 -9.78 13.21
C SER A 115 8.93 -10.65 12.10
N ILE A 116 8.38 -10.53 10.88
CA ILE A 116 8.71 -11.38 9.73
C ILE A 116 9.33 -10.56 8.58
N PHE A 117 8.77 -9.40 8.27
CA PHE A 117 9.11 -8.45 7.21
C PHE A 117 9.61 -7.11 7.75
N VAL A 118 10.01 -6.24 6.82
CA VAL A 118 10.46 -4.88 7.12
C VAL A 118 9.27 -3.98 7.44
N GLU A 119 8.26 -3.87 6.57
CA GLU A 119 7.21 -2.87 6.71
C GLU A 119 5.82 -3.29 6.19
N ILE A 120 4.78 -2.71 6.81
CA ILE A 120 3.38 -2.81 6.39
C ILE A 120 2.92 -1.45 5.86
N LEU A 121 2.27 -1.45 4.70
CA LEU A 121 1.70 -0.26 4.07
C LEU A 121 0.17 -0.34 4.11
N ILE A 122 -0.49 0.80 4.32
CA ILE A 122 -1.94 0.89 4.41
C ILE A 122 -2.43 1.97 3.46
N PHE A 123 -3.35 1.60 2.59
CA PHE A 123 -4.04 2.53 1.72
C PHE A 123 -5.02 3.40 2.51
N LEU A 124 -4.93 4.71 2.30
CA LEU A 124 -5.82 5.72 2.86
C LEU A 124 -6.33 6.60 1.71
N SER A 125 -7.65 6.67 1.54
CA SER A 125 -8.29 7.73 0.75
C SER A 125 -9.09 8.61 1.70
N THR A 126 -8.98 9.93 1.52
CA THR A 126 -9.83 10.93 2.16
C THR A 126 -11.25 10.86 1.64
#